data_AF-A0A381XH53-F1
#
_entry.id   AF-A0A381XH53-F1
#
_cell.length_a   1.000
_cell.length_b   1.000
_cell.length_c   1.000
_cell.angle_alpha   90.00
_cell.angle_beta   90.00
_cell.angle_gamma   90.00
#
_symmetry.space_group_name_H-M   'P 1'
#
loop_
_entity.id
_entity.type
_entity.pdbx_description
1 polymer ?
#
loop_
_entity_poly.entity_id
_entity_poly.type
_entity_poly.pdbx_seq_one_letter_code
_entity_poly.pdbx_strand_id
1 'polypeptide(L)'
;AVFYLGDRIFITEVETLTNNVIHHTILCPCYRNIVDSLSGVSMGVGSRNSHMPAATRVEFLYLGKQINIREVLGGCGLFKLNTKLVDSNIIARINNEINDPEYMLRAYDT
;
A
#
# COMPACT_ATOMS: atom_id res chain seq x y z
N ALA A 1 7.03 -9.59 9.93
CA ALA A 1 8.34 -9.98 9.35
C ALA A 1 8.55 -9.22 8.05
N VAL A 2 9.81 -8.89 7.71
CA VAL A 2 10.16 -8.18 6.47
C VAL A 2 11.30 -8.90 5.77
N PHE A 3 11.18 -9.10 4.46
CA PHE A 3 12.18 -9.74 3.62
C PHE A 3 12.48 -8.88 2.39
N TYR A 4 13.71 -8.91 1.90
CA TYR A 4 14.11 -8.30 0.64
C TYR A 4 14.62 -9.40 -0.30
N LEU A 5 13.97 -9.59 -1.44
CA LEU A 5 14.28 -10.67 -2.39
C LEU A 5 13.97 -10.25 -3.83
N GLY A 6 14.96 -10.34 -4.72
CA GLY A 6 14.81 -10.02 -6.15
C GLY A 6 14.17 -8.63 -6.35
N ASP A 7 14.77 -7.62 -5.74
CA ASP A 7 14.40 -6.20 -5.80
C ASP A 7 13.02 -5.83 -5.26
N ARG A 8 12.40 -6.73 -4.50
CA ARG A 8 11.08 -6.51 -3.87
C ARG A 8 11.19 -6.60 -2.35
N ILE A 9 10.39 -5.80 -1.68
CA ILE A 9 10.22 -5.87 -0.22
C ILE A 9 8.92 -6.62 0.07
N PHE A 10 9.01 -7.68 0.86
CA PHE A 10 7.89 -8.49 1.32
C PHE A 10 7.66 -8.19 2.80
N ILE A 11 6.47 -7.73 3.14
CA ILE A 11 6.07 -7.36 4.49
C ILE A 11 4.94 -8.29 4.91
N THR A 12 5.08 -8.95 6.05
CA THR A 12 4.02 -9.74 6.67
C THR A 12 3.69 -9.18 8.04
N GLU A 13 2.45 -8.77 8.22
CA GLU A 13 1.92 -8.17 9.44
C GLU A 13 0.90 -9.11 10.07
N VAL A 14 0.98 -9.29 11.39
CA VAL A 14 0.02 -10.08 12.14
C VAL A 14 -0.68 -9.13 13.11
N GLU A 15 -2.01 -9.16 13.08
CA GLU A 15 -2.84 -8.36 13.97
C GLU A 15 -2.67 -8.85 15.42
N THR A 16 -2.32 -7.96 16.36
CA THR A 16 -1.83 -8.38 17.68
C THR A 16 -2.92 -8.66 18.72
N LEU A 17 -4.11 -8.10 18.58
CA LEU A 17 -5.17 -8.20 19.60
C LEU A 17 -5.89 -9.54 19.53
N THR A 18 -6.18 -10.03 18.33
CA THR A 18 -6.89 -11.29 18.09
C THR A 18 -6.00 -12.37 17.50
N ASN A 19 -4.86 -12.01 16.89
CA ASN A 19 -3.96 -12.93 16.18
C ASN A 19 -4.67 -13.77 15.10
N ASN A 20 -5.79 -13.28 14.57
CA ASN A 20 -6.59 -14.01 13.59
C ASN A 20 -6.42 -13.51 12.15
N VAL A 21 -5.67 -12.43 11.97
CA VAL A 21 -5.51 -11.79 10.66
C VAL A 21 -4.03 -11.62 10.33
N ILE A 22 -3.68 -12.06 9.12
CA ILE A 22 -2.38 -11.82 8.51
C ILE A 22 -2.59 -10.94 7.28
N HIS A 23 -1.77 -9.89 7.17
CA HIS A 23 -1.64 -9.07 5.97
C HIS A 23 -0.28 -9.30 5.34
N HIS A 24 -0.23 -9.38 4.02
CA HIS A 24 0.99 -9.52 3.25
C HIS A 24 1.05 -8.43 2.18
N THR A 25 2.14 -7.67 2.17
CA THR A 25 2.36 -6.58 1.23
C THR A 25 3.66 -6.81 0.47
N ILE A 26 3.59 -6.69 -0.85
CA ILE A 26 4.75 -6.77 -1.75
C ILE A 26 4.95 -5.39 -2.37
N LEU A 27 6.09 -4.77 -2.11
CA LEU A 27 6.51 -3.52 -2.75
C LEU A 27 7.44 -3.83 -3.91
N CYS A 28 7.15 -3.26 -5.07
CA CYS A 28 7.92 -3.41 -6.30
C CYS A 28 9.03 -2.35 -6.38
N PRO A 29 10.11 -2.63 -7.13
CA PRO A 29 11.15 -1.65 -7.38
C PRO A 29 10.58 -0.46 -8.16
N CYS A 30 11.12 0.74 -7.90
CA CYS A 30 10.87 1.91 -8.72
C CYS A 30 12.02 2.06 -9.72
N TYR A 31 11.72 2.25 -11.01
CA TYR A 31 12.72 2.39 -12.07
C TYR A 31 13.05 3.85 -12.40
N ARG A 32 12.61 4.80 -11.56
CA ARG A 32 12.90 6.23 -11.69
C ARG A 32 14.25 6.60 -11.09
N ASN A 33 14.86 7.67 -11.62
CA ASN A 33 16.10 8.24 -11.09
C ASN A 33 15.98 8.76 -9.65
N ILE A 34 14.77 9.18 -9.24
CA ILE A 34 14.47 9.62 -7.87
C ILE A 34 13.34 8.73 -7.37
N VAL A 35 13.65 7.90 -6.37
CA VAL A 35 12.67 7.03 -5.71
C VAL A 35 12.09 7.80 -4.53
N ASP A 36 10.92 8.40 -4.74
CA ASP A 36 10.14 9.07 -3.70
C ASP A 36 9.02 8.20 -3.12
N SER A 37 8.68 7.11 -3.81
CA SER A 37 7.59 6.21 -3.47
C SER A 37 7.82 4.80 -4.00
N LEU A 38 7.19 3.81 -3.36
CA LEU A 38 7.17 2.43 -3.80
C LEU A 38 5.72 1.97 -3.98
N SER A 39 5.39 1.50 -5.17
CA SER A 39 4.10 0.90 -5.48
C SER A 39 4.10 -0.58 -5.11
N GLY A 40 2.95 -1.09 -4.71
CA GLY A 40 2.81 -2.48 -4.30
C GLY A 40 1.39 -3.00 -4.31
N VAL A 41 1.25 -4.25 -3.89
CA VAL A 41 -0.03 -4.89 -3.62
C VAL A 41 -0.02 -5.42 -2.20
N SER A 42 -1.08 -5.14 -1.46
CA SER A 42 -1.35 -5.72 -0.15
C SER A 42 -2.53 -6.67 -0.24
N MET A 43 -2.48 -7.78 0.48
CA MET A 43 -3.57 -8.73 0.59
C MET A 43 -3.74 -9.21 2.03
N GLY A 44 -4.95 -9.55 2.40
CA GLY A 44 -5.25 -10.07 3.72
C GLY A 44 -6.74 -10.35 3.88
N VAL A 45 -7.17 -10.58 5.11
CA VAL A 45 -8.58 -10.87 5.44
C VAL A 45 -9.14 -9.71 6.26
N GLY A 46 -10.32 -9.21 5.90
CA GLY A 46 -10.99 -8.15 6.66
C GLY A 46 -11.55 -8.67 7.98
N SER A 47 -11.48 -7.87 9.04
CA SER A 47 -11.85 -8.29 10.40
C SER A 47 -13.35 -8.24 10.73
N ARG A 48 -14.19 -7.53 9.94
CA ARG A 48 -15.56 -7.21 10.37
C ARG A 48 -16.71 -7.94 9.65
N ASN A 49 -16.71 -8.01 8.31
CA ASN A 49 -17.92 -8.50 7.59
C ASN A 49 -17.64 -9.49 6.45
N SER A 50 -16.38 -9.69 6.06
CA SER A 50 -16.03 -10.66 5.04
C SER A 50 -14.78 -11.40 5.48
N HIS A 51 -14.93 -12.67 5.88
CA HIS A 51 -13.80 -13.61 5.98
C HIS A 51 -13.17 -13.91 4.60
N MET A 52 -13.54 -13.13 3.59
CA MET A 52 -13.02 -13.23 2.25
C MET A 52 -11.69 -12.48 2.18
N PRO A 53 -10.66 -13.13 1.60
CA PRO A 53 -9.44 -12.43 1.30
C PRO A 53 -9.71 -11.33 0.27
N ALA A 54 -9.04 -10.21 0.43
CA ALA A 54 -9.06 -9.10 -0.51
C ALA A 54 -7.63 -8.65 -0.80
N ALA A 55 -7.45 -8.02 -1.95
CA ALA A 55 -6.20 -7.40 -2.35
C ALA A 55 -6.45 -5.94 -2.74
N THR A 56 -5.47 -5.08 -2.48
CA THR A 56 -5.48 -3.67 -2.82
C THR A 56 -4.10 -3.24 -3.33
N ARG A 57 -4.07 -2.31 -4.29
CA ARG A 57 -2.88 -1.55 -4.63
C ARG A 57 -2.56 -0.62 -3.47
N VAL A 58 -1.28 -0.42 -3.21
CA VAL A 58 -0.76 0.45 -2.14
C VAL A 58 0.42 1.25 -2.65
N GLU A 59 0.63 2.41 -2.03
CA GLU A 59 1.76 3.29 -2.31
C GLU A 59 2.45 3.68 -1.00
N PHE A 60 3.75 3.44 -0.91
CA PHE A 60 4.58 3.79 0.24
C PHE A 60 5.42 5.01 -0.10
N LEU A 61 4.99 6.18 0.34
CA LEU A 61 5.71 7.44 0.13
C LEU A 61 6.86 7.57 1.13
N TYR A 62 8.03 7.94 0.65
CA TYR A 62 9.18 8.24 1.48
C TYR A 62 9.02 9.63 2.14
N LEU A 63 8.95 9.65 3.47
CA LEU A 63 8.74 10.88 4.24
C LEU A 63 10.04 11.61 4.62
N GLY A 64 11.20 11.07 4.26
CA GLY A 64 12.51 11.58 4.67
C GLY A 64 13.15 10.79 5.82
N LYS A 65 14.43 11.09 6.09
CA LYS A 65 15.20 10.43 7.17
C LYS A 65 14.85 10.95 8.57
N GLN A 66 14.35 12.17 8.64
CA GLN A 66 14.01 12.87 9.87
C GLN A 66 12.60 13.42 9.72
N ILE A 67 11.67 12.91 10.51
CA ILE A 67 10.26 13.27 10.44
C ILE A 67 9.74 13.66 11.81
N ASN A 68 8.81 14.60 11.85
CA ASN A 68 8.01 14.85 13.03
C ASN A 68 6.88 13.80 13.10
N ILE A 69 7.10 12.72 13.85
CA ILE A 69 6.18 11.58 13.91
C ILE A 69 4.76 12.00 14.30
N ARG A 70 4.60 12.94 15.24
CA ARG A 70 3.29 13.40 15.70
C ARG A 70 2.51 14.09 14.59
N GLU A 71 3.20 14.94 13.82
CA GLU A 71 2.61 15.66 12.69
C GLU A 71 2.22 14.70 11.58
N VAL A 72 3.11 13.77 11.22
CA VAL A 72 2.85 12.74 10.19
C VAL A 72 1.65 11.87 10.57
N LEU A 73 1.59 11.37 11.81
CA LEU A 73 0.48 10.55 12.28
C LEU A 73 -0.84 11.34 12.32
N GLY A 74 -0.78 12.66 12.59
CA GLY A 74 -1.95 13.53 12.51
C GLY A 74 -2.52 13.66 11.09
N GLY A 75 -1.71 13.40 10.06
CA GLY A 75 -2.13 13.32 8.66
C GLY A 75 -2.73 11.97 8.25
N CYS A 76 -2.67 10.93 9.09
CA CYS A 76 -3.27 9.64 8.77
C CYS A 76 -4.79 9.66 9.00
N GLY A 77 -5.54 9.04 8.09
CA GLY A 77 -6.98 8.92 8.24
C GLY A 77 -7.69 8.46 6.98
N LEU A 78 -9.01 8.54 7.01
CA LEU A 78 -9.85 8.30 5.84
C LEU A 78 -10.01 9.60 5.05
N PHE A 79 -9.75 9.53 3.75
CA PHE A 79 -9.88 10.65 2.85
C PHE A 79 -11.11 10.50 1.96
N LYS A 80 -11.73 11.63 1.60
CA LYS A 80 -12.74 11.65 0.53
C LYS A 80 -12.06 11.39 -0.81
N LEU A 81 -12.76 10.72 -1.73
CA LEU A 81 -12.24 10.39 -3.07
C LEU A 81 -11.76 11.62 -3.87
N ASN A 82 -12.38 12.78 -3.65
CA ASN A 82 -12.03 14.05 -4.30
C ASN A 82 -11.09 14.94 -3.46
N THR A 83 -10.40 14.37 -2.48
CA THR A 83 -9.44 15.12 -1.66
C THR A 83 -8.32 15.70 -2.53
N LYS A 84 -7.83 16.88 -2.15
CA LYS A 84 -6.58 17.46 -2.68
C LYS A 84 -5.39 17.28 -1.73
N LEU A 85 -5.61 16.58 -0.61
CA LEU A 85 -4.58 16.32 0.41
C LEU A 85 -3.62 15.20 -0.01
N VAL A 86 -4.01 14.40 -1.01
CA VAL A 86 -3.21 13.31 -1.56
C VAL A 86 -2.92 13.64 -3.02
N ASP A 87 -1.67 13.45 -3.46
CA ASP A 87 -1.27 13.65 -4.85
C ASP A 87 -2.14 12.80 -5.79
N SER A 88 -2.66 13.42 -6.86
CA SER A 88 -3.55 12.76 -7.81
C SER A 88 -2.90 11.55 -8.50
N ASN A 89 -1.58 11.56 -8.68
CA ASN A 89 -0.85 10.41 -9.23
C ASN A 89 -0.82 9.25 -8.24
N ILE A 90 -0.74 9.50 -6.93
CA ILE A 90 -0.86 8.46 -5.90
C ILE A 90 -2.26 7.87 -5.95
N ILE A 91 -3.31 8.72 -6.01
CA ILE A 91 -4.70 8.27 -6.12
C ILE A 91 -4.89 7.36 -7.35
N ALA A 92 -4.34 7.76 -8.50
CA ALA A 92 -4.40 6.94 -9.71
C ALA A 92 -3.70 5.58 -9.55
N ARG A 93 -2.54 5.53 -8.87
CA ARG A 93 -1.78 4.28 -8.66
C ARG A 93 -2.41 3.32 -7.67
N ILE A 94 -3.16 3.82 -6.68
CA ILE A 94 -3.83 2.99 -5.68
C ILE A 94 -5.28 2.64 -6.05
N ASN A 95 -5.77 3.10 -7.21
CA ASN A 95 -7.12 2.77 -7.67
C ASN A 95 -7.20 1.24 -7.93
N ASN A 96 -8.15 0.57 -7.29
CA ASN A 96 -8.33 -0.89 -7.38
C ASN A 96 -9.25 -1.35 -8.52
N GLU A 97 -9.68 -0.44 -9.39
CA GLU A 97 -10.39 -0.82 -10.60
C GLU A 97 -9.53 -1.76 -11.46
N ILE A 98 -10.11 -2.90 -11.81
CA ILE A 98 -9.55 -3.87 -12.76
C ILE A 98 -10.30 -3.61 -14.07
N ASN A 99 -9.64 -2.88 -14.98
CA ASN A 99 -10.22 -2.51 -16.27
C ASN A 99 -9.99 -3.60 -17.30
N ASP A 100 -10.90 -3.80 -18.26
CA ASP A 100 -10.67 -4.68 -19.41
C ASP A 100 -9.41 -4.22 -20.19
N PRO A 101 -8.38 -5.07 -20.44
CA PRO A 101 -8.31 -6.54 -20.33
C PRO A 101 -7.51 -7.07 -19.12
N GLU A 102 -7.38 -6.31 -18.04
CA GLU A 102 -6.76 -6.78 -16.80
C GLU A 102 -7.62 -7.87 -16.14
N TYR A 103 -6.98 -8.94 -15.66
CA TYR A 103 -7.62 -10.01 -14.87
C TYR A 103 -7.00 -10.17 -13.47
N MET A 104 -5.97 -9.37 -13.17
CA MET A 104 -5.18 -9.45 -11.95
C MET A 104 -4.86 -8.05 -11.47
N LEU A 105 -4.95 -7.86 -10.16
CA LEU A 105 -4.47 -6.65 -9.50
C LEU A 105 -2.94 -6.61 -9.56
N ARG A 106 -2.38 -5.56 -10.16
CA ARG A 106 -0.93 -5.36 -10.29
C ARG A 106 -0.55 -4.01 -9.69
N ALA A 107 0.60 -3.94 -9.05
CA ALA A 107 1.20 -2.64 -8.77
C ALA A 107 1.47 -1.94 -10.11
N TYR A 108 1.16 -0.65 -10.21
CA TYR A 108 1.55 0.13 -11.37
C TYR A 108 3.02 0.49 -11.27
N ASP A 109 3.75 0.28 -12.37
CA ASP A 109 5.12 0.75 -12.45
C ASP A 109 5.12 2.28 -12.33
N THR A 110 5.97 2.77 -11.43
CA THR A 110 6.30 4.20 -11.35
C THR A 110 7.44 4.50 -12.30
#